data_AF-A0A0F9UL43-F1
#
_entry.id   AF-A0A0F9UL43-F1
#
_cell.length_a   1.000
_cell.length_b   1.000
_cell.length_c   1.000
_cell.angle_alpha   90.00
_cell.angle_beta   90.00
_cell.angle_gamma   90.00
#
_symmetry.space_group_name_H-M   'P 1'
#
loop_
_entity.id
_entity.type
_entity.pdbx_description
1 polymer ?
#
loop_
_entity_poly.entity_id
_entity_poly.type
_entity_poly.pdbx_seq_one_letter_code
_entity_poly.pdbx_strand_id
1 'polypeptide(L)'
;MSTYIKFCIAIAQLAAACGGRCTSWWRTPVGNMEVGGHKYSRHQVGEGVDWTWSKEELAASEVVYEGIRTNGRERMIAMAPKLGLVVVDEGDHLHVQTK
;
A
#
# COMPACT_ATOMS: atom_id res chain seq x y z
N MET A 1 3.77 -20.54 -7.14
CA MET A 1 4.35 -19.37 -6.45
C MET A 1 3.48 -19.05 -5.25
N SER A 2 4.07 -18.94 -4.05
CA SER A 2 3.37 -18.63 -2.79
C SER A 2 2.59 -17.31 -2.88
N THR A 3 1.45 -17.22 -2.18
CA THR A 3 0.64 -15.99 -2.07
C THR A 3 1.46 -14.82 -1.56
N TYR A 4 2.32 -15.05 -0.56
CA TYR A 4 3.23 -14.04 -0.04
C TYR A 4 4.23 -13.52 -1.09
N ILE A 5 4.80 -14.40 -1.92
CA ILE A 5 5.74 -13.97 -2.97
C ILE A 5 5.00 -13.12 -4.03
N LYS A 6 3.77 -13.50 -4.40
CA LYS A 6 2.93 -12.67 -5.29
C LYS A 6 2.66 -11.29 -4.68
N PHE A 7 2.36 -11.25 -3.37
CA PHE A 7 2.16 -10.01 -2.64
C PHE A 7 3.41 -9.14 -2.67
N CYS A 8 4.58 -9.66 -2.33
CA CYS A 8 5.85 -8.90 -2.38
C CYS A 8 6.15 -8.36 -3.78
N ILE A 9 5.91 -9.14 -4.83
CA ILE A 9 6.09 -8.69 -6.23
C ILE A 9 5.13 -7.53 -6.54
N ALA A 10 3.86 -7.66 -6.15
CA ALA A 10 2.87 -6.61 -6.37
C ALA A 10 3.24 -5.32 -5.61
N ILE A 11 3.71 -5.42 -4.35
CA ILE A 11 4.19 -4.27 -3.59
C ILE A 11 5.41 -3.62 -4.26
N ALA A 12 6.36 -4.40 -4.78
CA ALA A 12 7.51 -3.86 -5.50
C ALA A 12 7.10 -3.11 -6.78
N GLN A 13 6.13 -3.65 -7.53
CA GLN A 13 5.56 -2.98 -8.70
C GLN A 13 4.87 -1.66 -8.32
N LEU A 14 4.09 -1.66 -7.23
CA LEU A 14 3.45 -0.45 -6.73
C LEU A 14 4.46 0.59 -6.25
N ALA A 15 5.51 0.18 -5.52
CA ALA A 15 6.56 1.08 -5.07
C ALA A 15 7.26 1.77 -6.25
N ALA A 16 7.61 1.00 -7.28
CA ALA A 16 8.24 1.54 -8.48
C ALA A 16 7.32 2.49 -9.26
N ALA A 17 6.03 2.17 -9.35
CA ALA A 17 5.08 2.98 -10.12
C ALA A 17 4.59 4.22 -9.36
N CYS A 18 4.39 4.10 -8.04
CA CYS A 18 3.66 5.07 -7.22
C CYS A 18 4.56 5.89 -6.29
N GLY A 19 5.81 5.49 -6.06
CA GLY A 19 6.68 6.13 -5.08
C GLY A 19 6.13 6.04 -3.65
N GLY A 20 6.47 7.02 -2.82
CA GLY A 20 6.09 7.05 -1.40
C GLY A 20 6.89 6.05 -0.56
N ARG A 21 6.42 5.79 0.65
CA ARG A 21 7.12 4.95 1.62
C ARG A 21 6.18 3.99 2.33
N CYS A 22 6.62 2.73 2.42
CA CYS A 22 6.08 1.75 3.35
C CYS A 22 6.41 2.19 4.78
N THR A 23 5.39 2.38 5.61
CA THR A 23 5.55 2.76 7.03
C THR A 23 5.30 1.59 7.97
N SER A 24 4.55 0.59 7.53
CA SER A 24 4.28 -0.63 8.29
C SER A 24 4.13 -1.84 7.38
N TRP A 25 4.57 -3.01 7.84
CA TRP A 25 4.42 -4.28 7.11
C TRP A 25 4.04 -5.40 8.08
N TRP A 26 5.01 -6.17 8.58
CA TRP A 26 4.72 -7.26 9.50
C TRP A 26 4.46 -6.73 10.91
N ARG A 27 3.41 -7.22 11.57
CA ARG A 27 3.14 -6.94 12.99
C ARG A 27 2.98 -8.22 13.77
N THR A 28 3.55 -8.28 14.97
CA THR A 28 3.18 -9.35 15.92
C THR A 28 1.74 -9.12 16.42
N PRO A 29 1.04 -10.14 16.93
CA PRO A 29 -0.28 -9.95 17.53
C PRO A 29 -0.28 -8.88 18.64
N VAL A 30 0.77 -8.84 19.47
CA VAL A 30 0.93 -7.83 20.54
C VAL A 30 1.10 -6.43 19.96
N GLY A 31 2.06 -6.24 19.04
CA GLY A 31 2.30 -4.93 18.43
C GLY A 31 1.12 -4.43 17.60
N ASN A 32 0.33 -5.33 17.01
CA ASN A 32 -0.90 -4.97 16.32
C ASN A 32 -1.97 -4.44 17.29
N MET A 33 -2.08 -4.99 18.50
CA MET A 33 -3.01 -4.47 19.52
C MET A 33 -2.57 -3.11 20.07
N GLU A 34 -1.27 -2.88 20.23
CA GLU A 34 -0.71 -1.61 20.73
C GLU A 34 -1.08 -0.41 19.85
N VAL A 35 -1.21 -0.63 18.53
CA VAL A 35 -1.63 0.39 17.56
C VAL A 35 -3.13 0.38 17.29
N GLY A 36 -3.92 -0.34 18.09
CA GLY A 36 -5.38 -0.45 17.91
C GLY A 36 -5.81 -1.25 16.67
N GLY A 37 -4.92 -2.05 16.10
CA GLY A 37 -5.17 -2.84 14.90
C GLY A 37 -6.19 -3.97 15.12
N HIS A 38 -6.90 -4.33 14.06
CA HIS A 38 -7.91 -5.39 14.10
C HIS A 38 -7.30 -6.76 14.42
N LYS A 39 -8.02 -7.59 15.19
CA LYS A 39 -7.54 -8.89 15.68
C LYS A 39 -7.04 -9.82 14.57
N TYR A 40 -7.68 -9.78 13.40
CA TYR A 40 -7.36 -10.62 12.24
C TYR A 40 -6.71 -9.82 11.10
N SER A 41 -5.85 -8.88 11.46
CA SER A 41 -5.14 -8.03 10.50
C SER A 41 -4.18 -8.82 9.60
N ARG A 42 -4.13 -8.46 8.30
CA ARG A 42 -3.22 -9.07 7.34
C ARG A 42 -1.74 -8.75 7.62
N HIS A 43 -1.46 -7.70 8.40
CA HIS A 43 -0.11 -7.44 8.91
C HIS A 43 0.45 -8.61 9.74
N GLN A 44 -0.41 -9.38 10.43
CA GLN A 44 0.02 -10.51 11.27
C GLN A 44 0.50 -11.73 10.49
N VAL A 45 0.19 -11.78 9.19
CA VAL A 45 0.63 -12.83 8.26
C VAL A 45 1.55 -12.28 7.16
N GLY A 46 1.96 -11.02 7.26
CA GLY A 46 2.86 -10.36 6.29
C GLY A 46 2.22 -10.00 4.97
N GLU A 47 0.89 -10.04 4.88
CA GLU A 47 0.11 -9.81 3.66
C GLU A 47 -0.62 -8.46 3.69
N GLY A 48 -0.20 -7.55 4.57
CA GLY A 48 -0.72 -6.18 4.70
C GLY A 48 0.42 -5.19 4.90
N VAL A 49 0.33 -4.03 4.24
CA VAL A 49 1.30 -2.93 4.34
C VAL A 49 0.60 -1.58 4.39
N ASP A 50 1.20 -0.65 5.11
CA ASP A 50 0.75 0.73 5.19
C ASP A 50 1.70 1.63 4.40
N TRP A 51 1.14 2.55 3.62
CA TRP A 51 1.88 3.39 2.69
C TRP A 51 1.53 4.86 2.80
N THR A 52 2.54 5.72 2.77
CA THR A 52 2.39 7.18 2.91
C THR A 52 3.19 7.94 1.87
N TRP A 53 2.81 9.20 1.67
CA TRP A 53 3.55 10.17 0.89
C TRP A 53 3.54 11.52 1.62
N SER A 54 4.69 12.19 1.69
CA SER A 54 4.75 13.62 1.99
C SER A 54 4.16 14.44 0.83
N LYS A 55 3.97 15.74 1.06
CA LYS A 55 3.51 16.65 0.00
C LYS A 55 4.50 16.69 -1.17
N GLU A 56 5.79 16.68 -0.86
CA GLU A 56 6.88 16.68 -1.83
C GLU A 56 6.93 15.35 -2.60
N GLU A 57 6.71 14.21 -1.92
CA GLU A 57 6.62 12.90 -2.57
C GLU A 57 5.39 12.79 -3.49
N LEU A 58 4.25 13.37 -3.11
CA LEU A 58 3.07 13.45 -3.98
C LEU A 58 3.36 14.30 -5.22
N ALA A 59 3.95 15.49 -5.05
CA ALA A 59 4.32 16.36 -6.15
C ALA A 59 5.35 15.71 -7.10
N ALA A 60 6.38 15.06 -6.54
CA ALA A 60 7.41 14.37 -7.31
C ALA A 60 6.89 13.12 -8.05
N SER A 61 5.76 12.57 -7.63
CA SER A 61 5.11 11.41 -8.25
C SER A 61 3.98 11.79 -9.21
N GLU A 62 3.78 13.08 -9.49
CA GLU A 62 2.80 13.53 -10.48
C GLU A 62 3.18 13.12 -11.90
N VAL A 63 2.21 12.57 -12.62
CA VAL A 63 2.31 12.24 -14.03
C VAL A 63 1.02 12.65 -14.74
N VAL A 64 1.16 13.08 -15.99
CA VAL A 64 0.04 13.39 -16.88
C VAL A 64 0.00 12.35 -17.98
N TYR A 65 -1.10 11.62 -18.09
CA TYR A 65 -1.35 10.65 -19.14
C TYR A 65 -2.72 10.94 -19.76
N GLU A 66 -2.78 11.10 -21.10
CA GLU A 66 -4.01 11.45 -21.83
C GLU A 66 -4.74 12.68 -21.24
N GLY A 67 -3.99 13.65 -20.72
CA GLY A 67 -4.53 14.88 -20.11
C GLY A 67 -5.03 14.72 -18.67
N ILE A 68 -5.03 13.50 -18.11
CA ILE A 68 -5.38 13.24 -16.72
C ILE A 68 -4.10 13.34 -15.87
N ARG A 69 -4.09 14.24 -14.89
CA ARG A 69 -3.01 14.34 -13.89
C ARG A 69 -3.33 13.44 -12.71
N THR A 70 -2.36 12.60 -12.33
CA THR A 70 -2.45 11.76 -11.13
C THR A 70 -1.14 11.77 -10.37
N ASN A 71 -1.20 11.65 -9.04
CA ASN A 71 -0.03 11.43 -8.18
C ASN A 71 0.15 9.95 -7.81
N GLY A 72 1.17 9.65 -7.03
CA GLY A 72 1.48 8.30 -6.55
C GLY A 72 0.34 7.62 -5.79
N ARG A 73 -0.31 8.34 -4.86
CA ARG A 73 -1.40 7.81 -4.03
C ARG A 73 -2.60 7.39 -4.89
N GLU A 74 -3.02 8.26 -5.81
CA GLU A 74 -4.13 8.00 -6.72
C GLU A 74 -3.84 6.80 -7.64
N ARG A 75 -2.60 6.71 -8.15
CA ARG A 75 -2.16 5.56 -8.95
C ARG A 75 -2.14 4.28 -8.15
N MET A 76 -1.74 4.29 -6.87
CA MET A 76 -1.78 3.08 -6.04
C MET A 76 -3.21 2.56 -5.87
N ILE A 77 -4.17 3.46 -5.60
CA ILE A 77 -5.60 3.11 -5.51
C ILE A 77 -6.11 2.45 -6.80
N ALA A 78 -5.67 2.96 -7.96
CA ALA A 78 -6.09 2.42 -9.26
C ALA A 78 -5.36 1.13 -9.68
N MET A 79 -4.09 0.97 -9.28
CA MET A 79 -3.23 -0.13 -9.75
C MET A 79 -3.29 -1.35 -8.85
N ALA A 80 -3.33 -1.18 -7.52
CA ALA A 80 -3.29 -2.30 -6.58
C ALA A 80 -4.43 -3.32 -6.80
N PRO A 81 -5.69 -2.92 -7.07
CA PRO A 81 -6.75 -3.87 -7.41
C PRO A 81 -6.47 -4.71 -8.66
N LYS A 82 -5.78 -4.14 -9.67
CA LYS A 82 -5.38 -4.85 -10.90
C LYS A 82 -4.29 -5.90 -10.63
N LEU A 83 -3.54 -5.73 -9.55
CA LEU A 83 -2.56 -6.70 -9.05
C LEU A 83 -3.17 -7.72 -8.08
N GLY A 84 -4.50 -7.72 -7.92
CA GLY A 84 -5.20 -8.65 -7.04
C GLY A 84 -5.19 -8.26 -5.56
N LEU A 85 -4.81 -7.02 -5.24
CA LEU A 85 -4.79 -6.50 -3.87
C LEU A 85 -6.08 -5.74 -3.53
N VAL A 86 -6.29 -5.50 -2.24
CA VAL A 86 -7.29 -4.58 -1.69
C VAL A 86 -6.55 -3.37 -1.18
N VAL A 87 -7.11 -2.19 -1.43
CA VAL A 87 -6.64 -0.92 -0.84
C VAL A 87 -7.76 -0.37 0.03
N VAL A 88 -7.42 -0.04 1.26
CA VAL A 88 -8.28 0.67 2.21
C VAL A 88 -7.67 2.05 2.42
N ASP A 89 -8.46 3.08 2.18
CA ASP A 89 -8.07 4.46 2.45
C ASP A 89 -8.37 4.79 3.92
N GLU A 90 -7.34 4.90 4.75
CA GLU A 90 -7.45 5.21 6.17
C GLU A 90 -7.28 6.72 6.44
N GLY A 91 -7.27 7.54 5.38
CA GLY A 91 -7.13 8.98 5.43
C GLY A 91 -5.66 9.42 5.35
N ASP A 92 -4.90 9.21 6.42
CA ASP A 92 -3.49 9.63 6.53
C ASP A 92 -2.52 8.70 5.79
N HIS A 93 -2.93 7.45 5.55
CA HIS A 93 -2.18 6.45 4.81
C HIS A 93 -3.11 5.55 3.99
N LEU A 94 -2.53 4.74 3.11
CA LEU A 94 -3.22 3.65 2.43
C LEU A 94 -2.80 2.32 3.06
N HIS A 95 -3.77 1.52 3.46
CA HIS A 95 -3.55 0.13 3.84
C HIS A 95 -3.77 -0.77 2.61
N VAL A 96 -2.76 -1.55 2.24
CA VAL A 96 -2.76 -2.43 1.06
C VAL A 96 -2.55 -3.87 1.51
N GLN A 97 -3.46 -4.77 1.11
CA GLN A 97 -3.42 -6.16 1.53
C GLN A 97 -3.85 -7.14 0.45
N THR A 98 -3.56 -8.43 0.63
CA THR A 98 -4.19 -9.48 -0.18
C THR A 98 -5.69 -9.57 0.10
N LYS A 99 -6.47 -10.07 -0.87
CA LYS A 99 -7.89 -10.42 -0.68
C LYS A 99 -8.07 -11.50 0.40
#